data_AF-A0A519V5E5-F1
#
_entry.id   AF-A0A519V5E5-F1
#
_cell.length_a   1.000
_cell.length_b   1.000
_cell.length_c   1.000
_cell.angle_alpha   90.00
_cell.angle_beta   90.00
_cell.angle_gamma   90.00
#
_symmetry.space_group_name_H-M   'P 1'
#
loop_
_entity.id
_entity.type
_entity.pdbx_description
1 polymer ?
#
loop_
_entity_poly.entity_id
_entity_poly.type
_entity_poly.pdbx_seq_one_letter_code
_entity_poly.pdbx_strand_id
1 'polypeptide(L)'
;MNKKTAFILALVIACFVSQTTYSQTKKYPFQDYKLSFEVRVKDLVSRLTVEEKVAQMLNAAPAIPRLGVPAHDWWNEVLHGVARSPYKTTVFPQA
;
A
#
# COMPACT_ATOMS: atom_id res chain seq x y z
N MET A 1 -29.61 -2.22 34.40
CA MET A 1 -29.60 -2.79 33.04
C MET A 1 -30.17 -4.20 33.10
N ASN A 2 -31.16 -4.56 32.28
CA ASN A 2 -31.77 -5.89 32.35
C ASN A 2 -30.94 -6.92 31.56
N LYS A 3 -31.01 -8.21 31.92
CA LYS A 3 -30.17 -9.26 31.29
C LYS A 3 -30.35 -9.34 29.77
N LYS A 4 -31.55 -9.04 29.25
CA LYS A 4 -31.85 -9.02 27.81
C LYS A 4 -31.17 -7.86 27.09
N THR A 5 -31.19 -6.67 27.68
CA THR A 5 -30.60 -5.46 27.13
C THR A 5 -29.06 -5.50 27.20
N ALA A 6 -28.49 -6.16 28.21
CA ALA A 6 -27.07 -6.50 28.25
C ALA A 6 -26.65 -7.49 27.14
N PHE A 7 -27.49 -8.50 26.88
CA PHE A 7 -27.23 -9.52 25.86
C PHE A 7 -27.29 -8.95 24.43
N ILE A 8 -28.28 -8.09 24.15
CA ILE A 8 -28.40 -7.40 22.85
C ILE A 8 -27.20 -6.47 22.64
N LEU A 9 -26.78 -5.73 23.66
CA LEU A 9 -25.63 -4.84 23.56
C LEU A 9 -24.34 -5.62 23.26
N ALA A 10 -24.13 -6.77 23.91
CA ALA A 10 -22.99 -7.64 23.64
C ALA A 10 -22.98 -8.18 22.19
N LEU A 11 -24.15 -8.50 21.64
CA LEU A 11 -24.31 -9.02 20.28
C LEU A 11 -24.03 -7.95 19.21
N VAL A 12 -24.46 -6.70 19.46
CA VAL A 12 -24.14 -5.54 18.60
C VAL A 12 -22.64 -5.23 18.63
N ILE A 13 -22.01 -5.26 19.81
CA ILE A 13 -20.57 -5.06 19.95
C ILE A 13 -19.78 -6.14 19.20
N ALA A 14 -20.18 -7.42 19.32
CA ALA A 14 -19.54 -8.52 18.62
C ALA A 14 -19.60 -8.36 17.08
N CYS A 15 -20.76 -7.97 16.53
CA CYS A 15 -20.92 -7.69 15.10
C CYS A 15 -20.01 -6.53 14.62
N PHE A 16 -19.89 -5.47 15.40
CA PHE A 16 -19.00 -4.34 15.06
C PHE A 16 -17.52 -4.73 15.09
N VAL A 17 -17.10 -5.57 16.03
CA VAL A 17 -15.71 -6.06 16.11
C VAL A 17 -15.35 -6.93 14.90
N SER A 18 -16.26 -7.80 14.44
CA SER A 18 -16.04 -8.66 13.26
C SER A 18 -15.85 -7.90 11.95
N GLN A 19 -16.38 -6.68 11.83
CA GLN A 19 -16.19 -5.86 10.62
C GLN A 19 -14.80 -5.21 10.57
N THR A 20 -14.17 -4.93 11.71
CA THR A 20 -12.85 -4.29 11.76
C THR A 20 -11.71 -5.21 11.30
N THR A 21 -11.88 -6.54 11.40
CA THR A 21 -10.86 -7.52 10.99
C THR A 21 -10.79 -7.79 9.48
N TYR A 22 -11.80 -7.36 8.71
CA TYR A 22 -11.84 -7.59 7.26
C TYR A 22 -10.91 -6.67 6.45
N SER A 23 -10.44 -5.57 7.05
CA SER A 23 -9.71 -4.52 6.32
C SER A 23 -8.27 -4.87 5.93
N GLN A 24 -7.70 -5.98 6.40
CA GLN A 24 -6.32 -6.37 6.11
C GLN A 24 -6.18 -7.78 5.52
N THR A 25 -7.20 -8.25 4.81
CA THR A 25 -7.09 -9.53 4.11
C THR A 25 -6.10 -9.38 2.95
N LYS A 26 -4.92 -9.99 3.07
CA LYS A 26 -3.92 -10.08 2.01
C LYS A 26 -4.50 -10.92 0.87
N LYS A 27 -4.67 -10.31 -0.30
CA LYS A 27 -5.18 -10.97 -1.51
C LYS A 27 -4.08 -11.75 -2.25
N TYR A 28 -2.84 -11.29 -2.15
CA TYR A 28 -1.70 -11.85 -2.87
C TYR A 28 -0.48 -12.06 -1.96
N PRO A 29 0.38 -13.07 -2.24
CA PRO A 29 1.62 -13.29 -1.49
C PRO A 29 2.54 -12.07 -1.42
N PHE A 30 2.64 -11.26 -2.49
CA PHE A 30 3.48 -10.05 -2.45
C PHE A 30 3.06 -9.01 -1.38
N GLN A 31 1.81 -9.08 -0.90
CA GLN A 31 1.27 -8.23 0.17
C GLN A 31 1.60 -8.78 1.58
N ASP A 32 2.18 -9.97 1.68
CA ASP A 32 2.60 -10.55 2.95
C ASP A 32 4.03 -10.14 3.33
N TYR A 33 4.15 -9.18 4.24
CA TYR A 33 5.44 -8.73 4.78
C TYR A 33 6.22 -9.80 5.56
N LYS A 34 5.60 -10.94 5.92
CA LYS A 34 6.28 -12.06 6.58
C LYS A 34 7.07 -12.92 5.60
N LEU A 35 6.79 -12.82 4.30
CA LEU A 35 7.56 -13.49 3.25
C LEU A 35 8.81 -12.67 2.90
N SER A 36 9.85 -13.34 2.38
CA SER A 36 11.07 -12.66 1.94
C SER A 36 10.77 -11.66 0.81
N PHE A 37 11.66 -10.67 0.66
CA PHE A 37 11.56 -9.70 -0.42
C PHE A 37 11.52 -10.37 -1.80
N GLU A 38 12.39 -11.35 -2.03
CA GLU A 38 12.52 -12.08 -3.30
C GLU A 38 11.24 -12.84 -3.64
N VAL A 39 10.63 -13.50 -2.64
CA VAL A 39 9.36 -14.22 -2.83
C VAL A 39 8.25 -13.24 -3.23
N ARG A 40 8.17 -12.09 -2.54
CA ARG A 40 7.16 -11.07 -2.81
C ARG A 40 7.34 -10.43 -4.17
N VAL A 41 8.56 -10.06 -4.54
CA VAL A 41 8.87 -9.45 -5.85
C VAL A 41 8.61 -10.45 -6.98
N LYS A 42 9.06 -11.70 -6.83
CA LYS A 42 8.81 -12.74 -7.84
C LYS A 42 7.32 -12.97 -8.06
N ASP A 43 6.53 -13.04 -6.98
CA ASP A 43 5.08 -13.15 -7.07
C ASP A 43 4.47 -11.94 -7.80
N LEU A 44 4.80 -10.71 -7.42
CA LEU A 44 4.29 -9.50 -8.06
C LEU A 44 4.64 -9.45 -9.56
N VAL A 45 5.92 -9.60 -9.92
CA VAL A 45 6.40 -9.51 -11.31
C VAL A 45 5.84 -10.63 -12.18
N SER A 46 5.61 -11.83 -11.61
CA SER A 46 5.00 -12.95 -12.35
C SER A 46 3.54 -12.68 -12.72
N ARG A 47 2.85 -11.80 -11.98
CA ARG A 47 1.44 -11.45 -12.21
C ARG A 47 1.26 -10.36 -13.26
N LEU A 48 2.31 -9.62 -13.61
CA LEU A 48 2.25 -8.52 -14.57
C LEU A 48 2.14 -9.03 -16.01
N THR A 49 1.30 -8.37 -16.81
CA THR A 49 1.37 -8.53 -18.27
C THR A 49 2.66 -7.92 -18.82
N VAL A 50 2.98 -8.18 -20.09
CA VAL A 50 4.16 -7.58 -20.73
C VAL A 50 3.99 -6.06 -20.82
N GLU A 51 2.79 -5.59 -21.15
CA GLU A 51 2.45 -4.17 -21.25
C GLU A 51 2.58 -3.48 -19.89
N GLU A 52 2.06 -4.11 -18.81
CA GLU A 52 2.24 -3.62 -17.44
C GLU A 52 3.74 -3.53 -17.09
N LYS A 53 4.56 -4.55 -17.42
CA LYS A 53 6.02 -4.51 -17.18
C LYS A 53 6.70 -3.37 -17.90
N VAL A 54 6.41 -3.20 -19.20
CA VAL A 54 6.99 -2.12 -20.01
C VAL A 54 6.61 -0.76 -19.44
N ALA A 55 5.35 -0.57 -19.04
CA ALA A 55 4.88 0.68 -18.45
C ALA A 55 5.59 1.01 -17.12
N GLN A 56 6.05 0.01 -16.36
CA GLN A 56 6.82 0.21 -15.13
C GLN A 56 8.31 0.56 -15.36
N MET A 57 8.79 0.62 -16.61
CA MET A 57 10.18 0.98 -16.93
C MET A 57 10.40 2.50 -17.07
N LEU A 58 9.35 3.30 -16.86
CA LEU A 58 9.40 4.77 -16.89
C LEU A 58 9.48 5.32 -15.48
N ASN A 59 9.97 6.56 -15.32
CA ASN A 59 9.99 7.20 -14.00
C ASN A 59 8.56 7.39 -13.46
N ALA A 60 7.65 7.89 -14.29
CA ALA A 60 6.24 8.06 -13.96
C ALA A 60 5.49 6.73 -14.18
N ALA A 61 5.74 5.76 -13.30
CA ALA A 61 5.15 4.44 -13.37
C ALA A 61 3.64 4.51 -13.04
N PRO A 62 2.75 4.08 -13.96
CA PRO A 62 1.32 4.15 -13.73
C PRO A 62 0.88 3.12 -12.68
N ALA A 63 -0.30 3.34 -12.09
CA ALA A 63 -0.94 2.39 -11.20
C ALA A 63 -1.28 1.08 -11.95
N ILE A 64 -1.37 -0.02 -11.20
CA ILE A 64 -1.90 -1.31 -11.68
C ILE A 64 -3.12 -1.66 -10.81
N PRO A 65 -4.32 -1.12 -11.12
CA PRO A 65 -5.50 -1.22 -10.25
C PRO A 65 -5.92 -2.66 -9.97
N ARG A 66 -5.79 -3.58 -10.94
CA ARG A 66 -6.13 -5.00 -10.78
C ARG A 66 -5.37 -5.67 -9.63
N LEU A 67 -4.14 -5.22 -9.39
CA LEU A 67 -3.25 -5.75 -8.34
C LEU A 67 -3.21 -4.84 -7.10
N GLY A 68 -3.87 -3.68 -7.13
CA GLY A 68 -3.82 -2.70 -6.05
C GLY A 68 -2.46 -2.03 -5.90
N VAL A 69 -1.68 -1.93 -6.97
CA VAL A 69 -0.39 -1.22 -6.97
C VAL A 69 -0.65 0.25 -7.34
N PRO A 70 -0.28 1.22 -6.48
CA PRO A 70 -0.48 2.64 -6.77
C PRO A 70 0.51 3.14 -7.83
N ALA A 71 0.20 4.28 -8.44
CA ALA A 71 1.17 4.98 -9.29
C ALA A 71 2.36 5.45 -8.45
N HIS A 72 3.54 5.50 -9.06
CA HIS A 72 4.77 5.93 -8.38
C HIS A 72 5.67 6.71 -9.34
N ASP A 73 6.20 7.85 -8.89
CA ASP A 73 7.24 8.57 -9.62
C ASP A 73 8.61 8.30 -8.99
N TRP A 74 9.44 7.55 -9.72
CA TRP A 74 10.78 7.19 -9.29
C TRP A 74 11.76 8.38 -9.32
N TRP A 75 11.48 9.41 -10.10
CA TRP A 75 12.40 10.53 -10.26
C TRP A 75 12.26 11.53 -9.11
N ASN A 76 13.03 11.28 -8.05
CA ASN A 76 13.18 12.19 -6.91
C ASN A 76 14.59 12.77 -6.88
N GLU A 77 14.75 13.97 -6.33
CA GLU A 77 16.00 14.73 -6.33
C GLU A 77 16.27 15.31 -4.95
N VAL A 78 17.50 15.15 -4.45
CA VAL A 78 17.89 15.55 -3.08
C VAL A 78 19.30 16.17 -2.97
N LEU A 79 19.87 16.67 -4.07
CA LEU A 79 21.28 17.10 -4.13
C LEU A 79 21.70 18.05 -2.99
N HIS A 80 20.90 19.08 -2.73
CA HIS A 80 21.16 20.06 -1.66
C HIS A 80 19.87 20.40 -0.90
N GLY A 81 19.03 19.39 -0.68
CA GLY A 81 17.69 19.53 -0.12
C GLY A 81 16.65 18.82 -0.98
N VAL A 82 15.48 18.53 -0.41
CA VAL A 82 14.40 17.82 -1.11
C VAL A 82 13.82 18.70 -2.21
N ALA A 83 14.00 18.27 -3.46
CA ALA A 83 13.43 18.90 -4.65
C ALA A 83 12.22 18.10 -5.18
N ARG A 84 11.55 18.63 -6.22
CA ARG A 84 10.36 18.04 -6.86
C ARG A 84 9.21 17.72 -5.87
N SER A 85 9.09 18.53 -4.81
CA SER A 85 8.05 18.42 -3.80
C SER A 85 7.13 19.64 -3.85
N PRO A 86 5.81 19.51 -3.57
CA PRO A 86 4.91 20.67 -3.45
C PRO A 86 5.11 21.44 -2.14
N TYR A 87 5.95 20.96 -1.22
CA TYR A 87 6.16 21.54 0.10
C TYR A 87 7.40 22.43 0.14
N LYS A 88 7.42 23.38 1.09
CA LYS A 88 8.64 24.12 1.43
C LYS A 88 9.61 23.19 2.17
N THR A 89 10.84 23.10 1.68
CA THR A 89 11.87 22.19 2.20
C THR A 89 13.13 22.96 2.53
N THR A 90 13.97 22.40 3.40
CA THR A 90 15.29 22.98 3.73
C THR A 90 16.22 22.90 2.53
N VAL A 91 16.93 24.00 2.25
CA VAL A 91 17.91 24.11 1.16
C VAL A 91 19.30 24.32 1.76
N PHE A 92 20.23 23.42 1.45
CA PHE A 92 21.64 23.48 1.83
C PHE A 92 22.48 24.15 0.73
N PRO A 93 23.71 24.61 1.04
CA PRO A 93 24.67 25.03 0.02
C PRO A 93 24.93 23.94 -1.02
N GLN A 94 25.30 24.35 -2.23
CA GLN A 94 25.55 23.42 -3.34
C GLN A 94 26.81 22.57 -3.10
N ALA A 95 26.75 21.31 -3.55
CA ALA A 95 27.84 20.33 -3.49
C ALA A 95 29.01 20.62 -4.44
#